data_AF-A0A953WB44-F1
#
_entry.id   AF-A0A953WB44-F1
#
_cell.length_a   1.000
_cell.length_b   1.000
_cell.length_c   1.000
_cell.angle_alpha   90.00
_cell.angle_beta   90.00
_cell.angle_gamma   90.00
#
_symmetry.space_group_name_H-M   'P 1'
#
loop_
_entity.id
_entity.type
_entity.pdbx_description
1 polymer ?
#
loop_
_entity_poly.entity_id
_entity_poly.type
_entity_poly.pdbx_seq_one_letter_code
_entity_poly.pdbx_strand_id
1 'polypeptide(L)'
;EMVMTGPGEKGEQTANAIASDNSLMGEDAPKPGEGPSKEVRETGFYDVLFIGETANGDVMRTHCKGDKDPGYGSTSKMIAESAICLVRDATGPGGVLTPAAAMAPALVKRLEANAGLKFGRE
;
A
#
# COMPACT_ATOMS: atom_id res chain seq x y z
N GLU A 1 4.10 -10.50 2.24
CA GLU A 1 2.77 -11.07 1.88
C GLU A 1 2.49 -12.26 2.78
N MET A 2 1.23 -12.55 3.12
CA MET A 2 0.89 -13.76 3.89
C MET A 2 0.69 -14.92 2.94
N VAL A 3 1.57 -15.93 3.01
CA VAL A 3 1.50 -17.14 2.18
C VAL A 3 0.95 -18.29 3.02
N MET A 4 -0.07 -18.99 2.51
CA MET A 4 -0.66 -20.12 3.19
C MET A 4 0.26 -21.35 3.05
N THR A 5 0.85 -21.80 4.15
CA THR A 5 1.88 -22.87 4.16
C THR A 5 1.31 -24.26 4.46
N GLY A 6 0.04 -24.34 4.88
CA GLY A 6 -0.63 -25.58 5.26
C GLY A 6 -0.47 -25.95 6.74
N PRO A 7 -1.16 -27.01 7.22
CA PRO A 7 -1.15 -27.40 8.63
C PRO A 7 0.00 -28.36 9.02
N GLY A 8 0.30 -28.41 10.32
CA GLY A 8 1.22 -29.41 10.92
C GLY A 8 2.70 -29.19 10.60
N GLU A 9 3.53 -30.19 10.89
CA GLU A 9 5.00 -30.13 10.71
C GLU A 9 5.42 -29.78 9.27
N LYS A 10 4.70 -30.28 8.26
CA LYS A 10 4.95 -29.93 6.85
C LYS A 10 4.66 -28.46 6.56
N GLY A 11 3.65 -27.89 7.20
CA GLY A 11 3.34 -26.46 7.11
C GLY A 11 4.39 -25.58 7.78
N GLU A 12 4.91 -26.01 8.93
CA GLU A 12 6.01 -25.33 9.62
C GLU A 12 7.30 -25.37 8.79
N GLN A 13 7.66 -26.52 8.22
CA GLN A 13 8.82 -26.65 7.33
C GLN A 13 8.70 -25.73 6.09
N THR A 14 7.50 -25.66 5.50
CA THR A 14 7.23 -24.79 4.35
C THR A 14 7.32 -23.31 4.73
N ALA A 15 6.80 -22.93 5.90
CA ALA A 15 6.91 -21.57 6.42
C ALA A 15 8.37 -21.16 6.65
N ASN A 16 9.17 -22.05 7.26
CA ASN A 16 10.58 -21.79 7.50
C ASN A 16 11.38 -21.68 6.20
N ALA A 17 11.10 -22.53 5.21
CA ALA A 17 11.75 -22.47 3.90
C ALA A 17 11.47 -21.14 3.18
N ILE A 18 10.20 -20.69 3.16
CA ILE A 18 9.81 -19.41 2.56
C ILE A 18 10.41 -18.23 3.33
N ALA A 19 10.40 -18.27 4.67
CA ALA A 19 10.98 -17.21 5.48
C ALA A 19 12.51 -17.09 5.31
N SER A 20 13.18 -18.19 4.95
CA SER A 20 14.61 -18.21 4.63
C SER A 20 14.93 -17.89 3.17
N ASP A 21 13.91 -17.85 2.31
CA ASP A 21 14.07 -17.59 0.88
C ASP A 21 14.08 -16.09 0.61
N ASN A 22 15.29 -15.52 0.57
CA ASN A 22 15.52 -14.12 0.21
C ASN A 22 15.52 -13.88 -1.31
N SER A 23 15.25 -14.87 -2.17
CA SER A 23 15.40 -14.71 -3.63
C SER A 23 14.48 -13.64 -4.25
N LEU A 24 13.35 -13.35 -3.62
CA LEU A 24 12.40 -12.30 -4.02
C LEU A 24 12.66 -10.95 -3.35
N MET A 25 13.59 -10.92 -2.38
CA MET A 25 13.99 -9.72 -1.67
C MET A 25 15.37 -9.32 -2.23
N GLY A 26 15.56 -8.04 -2.62
CA GLY A 26 16.87 -7.59 -3.11
C GLY A 26 17.97 -7.91 -2.08
N GLU A 27 19.23 -8.04 -2.51
CA GLU A 27 20.35 -8.39 -1.63
C GLU A 27 20.46 -7.48 -0.38
N ASP A 28 19.93 -6.26 -0.47
CA ASP A 28 19.89 -5.24 0.58
C ASP A 28 18.56 -5.15 1.35
N ALA A 29 17.67 -6.13 1.21
CA ALA A 29 16.37 -6.07 1.86
C ALA A 29 16.48 -6.31 3.38
N PRO A 30 15.75 -5.54 4.23
CA PRO A 30 15.81 -5.70 5.68
C PRO A 30 15.35 -7.09 6.12
N LYS A 31 15.93 -7.60 7.21
CA LYS A 31 15.41 -8.82 7.83
C LYS A 31 13.97 -8.59 8.31
N PRO A 32 13.17 -9.66 8.44
CA PRO A 32 11.86 -9.57 9.06
C PRO A 32 11.92 -8.82 10.40
N GLY A 33 11.17 -7.72 10.51
CA GLY A 33 11.10 -6.89 11.71
C GLY A 33 12.06 -5.70 11.78
N GLU A 34 13.08 -5.61 10.92
CA GLU A 34 14.02 -4.47 10.94
C GLU A 34 13.48 -3.25 10.18
N GLY A 35 12.72 -3.49 9.10
CA GLY A 35 12.19 -2.42 8.24
C GLY A 35 13.28 -1.62 7.51
N PRO A 36 12.90 -0.76 6.55
CA PRO A 36 13.88 0.05 5.81
C PRO A 36 14.55 1.10 6.69
N SER A 37 15.80 1.45 6.36
CA SER A 37 16.53 2.53 7.03
C SER A 37 15.79 3.86 6.90
N LYS A 38 16.10 4.82 7.79
CA LYS A 38 15.50 6.17 7.71
C LYS A 38 15.72 6.81 6.34
N GLU A 39 16.93 6.70 5.80
CA GLU A 39 17.26 7.25 4.49
C GLU A 39 16.39 6.65 3.39
N VAL A 40 16.31 5.32 3.30
CA VAL A 40 15.46 4.61 2.34
C VAL A 40 13.99 5.05 2.46
N ARG A 41 13.51 5.26 3.69
CA ARG A 41 12.14 5.73 3.93
C ARG A 41 11.88 7.14 3.44
N GLU A 42 12.86 8.02 3.63
CA GLU A 42 12.73 9.44 3.31
C GLU A 42 12.94 9.72 1.82
N THR A 43 13.79 8.95 1.14
CA THR A 43 14.17 9.18 -0.28
C THR A 43 13.50 8.22 -1.26
N GLY A 44 12.85 7.15 -0.77
CA GLY A 44 12.10 6.22 -1.61
C GLY A 44 10.90 6.88 -2.29
N PHE A 45 10.38 6.25 -3.33
CA PHE A 45 9.18 6.69 -4.03
C PHE A 45 8.53 5.50 -4.75
N TYR A 46 7.31 5.71 -5.26
CA TYR A 46 6.68 4.77 -6.18
C TYR A 46 5.80 5.51 -7.19
N ASP A 47 5.59 4.87 -8.33
CA ASP A 47 4.65 5.28 -9.37
C ASP A 47 3.92 4.03 -9.88
N VAL A 48 2.64 3.90 -9.53
CA VAL A 48 1.82 2.75 -9.91
C VAL A 48 0.88 3.16 -11.02
N LEU A 49 1.05 2.56 -12.19
CA LEU A 49 0.17 2.73 -13.35
C LEU A 49 -0.93 1.66 -13.33
N PHE A 50 -2.18 2.11 -13.39
CA PHE A 50 -3.36 1.29 -13.59
C PHE A 50 -3.84 1.48 -15.03
N ILE A 51 -3.98 0.38 -15.77
CA ILE A 51 -4.49 0.37 -17.14
C ILE A 51 -5.79 -0.44 -17.14
N GLY A 52 -6.87 0.19 -17.60
CA GLY A 52 -8.16 -0.46 -17.77
C GLY A 52 -8.65 -0.33 -19.20
N GLU A 53 -9.35 -1.34 -19.68
CA GLU A 53 -10.00 -1.35 -20.99
C GLU A 53 -11.52 -1.43 -20.78
N THR A 54 -12.28 -0.59 -21.47
CA THR A 54 -13.75 -0.64 -21.45
C THR A 54 -14.27 -1.71 -22.39
N ALA A 55 -15.54 -2.10 -22.25
CA ALA A 55 -16.17 -3.04 -23.17
C ALA A 55 -16.20 -2.56 -24.64
N ASN A 56 -16.03 -1.25 -24.87
CA ASN A 56 -15.99 -0.64 -26.20
C ASN A 56 -14.55 -0.54 -26.76
N GLY A 57 -13.54 -1.01 -26.02
CA GLY A 57 -12.13 -0.95 -26.41
C GLY A 57 -11.40 0.34 -26.04
N ASP A 58 -12.04 1.25 -25.29
CA ASP A 58 -11.36 2.46 -24.82
C ASP A 58 -10.37 2.11 -23.72
N VAL A 59 -9.14 2.62 -23.82
CA VAL A 59 -8.10 2.43 -22.82
C VAL A 59 -8.04 3.63 -21.89
N MET A 60 -8.14 3.37 -20.58
CA MET A 60 -7.94 4.35 -19.52
C MET A 60 -6.64 4.05 -18.77
N ARG A 61 -5.84 5.10 -18.55
CA ARG A 61 -4.58 5.04 -17.82
C ARG A 61 -4.64 6.02 -16.66
N THR A 62 -4.41 5.52 -15.45
CA THR A 62 -4.36 6.35 -14.24
C THR A 62 -3.15 5.97 -13.41
N HIS A 63 -2.58 6.91 -12.67
CA HIS A 63 -1.43 6.66 -11.83
C HIS A 63 -1.65 7.07 -10.38
N CYS A 64 -0.90 6.42 -9.48
CA CYS A 64 -0.76 6.78 -8.08
C CYS A 64 0.73 6.90 -7.74
N LYS A 65 1.17 8.09 -7.36
CA LYS A 65 2.55 8.39 -6.98
C LYS A 65 2.65 8.66 -5.49
N GLY A 66 3.78 8.29 -4.89
CA GLY A 66 4.13 8.68 -3.51
C GLY A 66 5.58 9.08 -3.38
N ASP A 67 5.84 10.03 -2.48
CA ASP A 67 7.13 10.69 -2.24
C ASP A 67 8.00 10.01 -1.16
N LYS A 68 7.58 8.82 -0.71
CA LYS A 68 8.28 8.00 0.28
C LYS A 68 8.23 6.54 -0.13
N ASP A 69 9.04 5.73 0.55
CA ASP A 69 9.00 4.28 0.35
C ASP A 69 7.57 3.73 0.53
N PRO A 70 7.15 2.77 -0.31
CA PRO A 70 5.79 2.25 -0.26
C PRO A 70 5.52 1.43 1.01
N GLY A 71 6.55 0.80 1.60
CA GLY A 71 6.40 -0.16 2.69
C GLY A 71 6.14 0.47 4.07
N TYR A 72 6.71 1.63 4.34
CA TYR A 72 6.70 2.23 5.68
C TYR A 72 6.37 3.72 5.64
N GLY A 73 7.17 4.54 4.96
CA GLY A 73 7.05 6.00 4.93
C GLY A 73 5.73 6.46 4.33
N SER A 74 5.35 5.94 3.16
CA SER A 74 4.07 6.29 2.55
C SER A 74 2.89 5.63 3.27
N THR A 75 3.00 4.34 3.61
CA THR A 75 1.92 3.59 4.28
C THR A 75 1.56 4.19 5.65
N SER A 76 2.53 4.62 6.45
CA SER A 76 2.27 5.27 7.75
C SER A 76 1.49 6.58 7.59
N LYS A 77 1.82 7.40 6.59
CA LYS A 77 1.06 8.61 6.25
C LYS A 77 -0.35 8.29 5.76
N MET A 78 -0.52 7.27 4.92
CA MET A 78 -1.84 6.83 4.45
C MET A 78 -2.75 6.42 5.60
N ILE A 79 -2.22 5.64 6.57
CA ILE A 79 -2.98 5.20 7.75
C ILE A 79 -3.36 6.40 8.61
N ALA A 80 -2.42 7.31 8.88
CA ALA A 80 -2.69 8.51 9.68
C ALA A 80 -3.78 9.39 9.06
N GLU A 81 -3.67 9.67 7.75
CA GLU A 81 -4.64 10.50 7.03
C GLU A 81 -6.01 9.81 6.90
N SER A 82 -6.04 8.47 6.76
CA SER A 82 -7.27 7.67 6.80
C SER A 82 -7.96 7.79 8.16
N ALA A 83 -7.23 7.66 9.26
CA ALA A 83 -7.80 7.83 10.60
C ALA A 83 -8.37 9.23 10.81
N ILE A 84 -7.66 10.27 10.38
CA ILE A 84 -8.16 11.66 10.47
C ILE A 84 -9.40 11.85 9.59
N CYS A 85 -9.40 11.29 8.38
CA CYS A 85 -10.53 11.36 7.46
C CYS A 85 -11.80 10.70 8.05
N LEU A 86 -11.65 9.54 8.70
CA LEU A 86 -12.76 8.87 9.39
C LEU A 86 -13.36 9.74 10.50
N VAL A 87 -12.52 10.47 11.24
CA VAL A 87 -12.99 11.31 12.35
C VAL A 87 -13.61 12.63 11.87
N ARG A 88 -13.07 13.23 10.81
CA ARG A 88 -13.42 14.60 10.41
C ARG A 88 -14.36 14.70 9.22
N ASP A 89 -14.30 13.75 8.28
CA ASP A 89 -14.88 13.93 6.95
C ASP A 89 -15.84 12.79 6.55
N ALA A 90 -15.70 11.60 7.12
CA ALA A 90 -16.55 10.45 6.78
C ALA A 90 -18.00 10.66 7.26
N THR A 91 -18.94 10.56 6.34
CA THR A 91 -20.39 10.76 6.58
C THR A 91 -21.15 9.56 6.03
N GLY A 92 -21.03 8.42 6.71
CA GLY A 92 -21.61 7.17 6.25
C GLY A 92 -21.90 6.20 7.38
N PRO A 93 -22.59 5.08 7.09
CA PRO A 93 -22.79 4.03 8.07
C PRO A 93 -21.45 3.42 8.51
N GLY A 94 -21.39 2.95 9.76
CA GLY A 94 -20.25 2.18 10.25
C GLY A 94 -20.22 0.76 9.69
N GLY A 95 -19.10 0.07 9.86
CA GLY A 95 -18.93 -1.34 9.48
C GLY A 95 -17.51 -1.67 9.04
N VAL A 96 -17.34 -2.87 8.46
CA VAL A 96 -16.09 -3.28 7.81
C VAL A 96 -16.14 -2.81 6.36
N LEU A 97 -15.62 -1.61 6.13
CA LEU A 97 -15.69 -0.93 4.83
C LEU A 97 -14.30 -0.77 4.23
N THR A 98 -14.26 -0.72 2.89
CA THR A 98 -13.05 -0.29 2.19
C THR A 98 -12.87 1.22 2.29
N PRO A 99 -11.64 1.76 2.17
CA PRO A 99 -11.41 3.20 2.18
C PRO A 99 -12.22 3.94 1.10
N ALA A 100 -12.39 3.33 -0.07
CA ALA A 100 -13.19 3.89 -1.16
C ALA A 100 -14.68 3.98 -0.81
N ALA A 101 -15.23 3.02 -0.06
CA ALA A 101 -16.62 3.06 0.37
C ALA A 101 -16.86 4.06 1.53
N ALA A 102 -15.89 4.17 2.45
CA ALA A 102 -16.04 4.98 3.66
C ALA A 102 -15.66 6.47 3.49
N MET A 103 -14.65 6.78 2.68
CA MET A 103 -14.01 8.10 2.68
C MET A 103 -13.83 8.71 1.28
N ALA A 104 -13.61 7.88 0.26
CA ALA A 104 -13.76 8.25 -1.15
C ALA A 104 -13.00 9.56 -1.51
N PRO A 105 -13.57 10.59 -2.19
CA PRO A 105 -12.84 11.83 -2.49
C PRO A 105 -12.28 12.58 -1.29
N ALA A 106 -12.85 12.43 -0.09
CA ALA A 106 -12.33 13.10 1.10
C ALA A 106 -10.92 12.60 1.41
N LEU A 107 -10.71 11.27 1.41
CA LEU A 107 -9.40 10.69 1.65
C LEU A 107 -8.39 11.09 0.57
N VAL A 108 -8.79 11.08 -0.71
CA VAL A 108 -7.91 11.49 -1.82
C VAL A 108 -7.37 12.91 -1.58
N LYS A 109 -8.26 13.88 -1.27
CA LYS A 109 -7.85 15.26 -0.98
C LYS A 109 -6.88 15.35 0.18
N ARG A 110 -7.09 14.55 1.24
CA ARG A 110 -6.22 14.53 2.42
C ARG A 110 -4.84 13.99 2.10
N LEU A 111 -4.78 12.89 1.36
CA LEU A 111 -3.53 12.25 0.95
C LEU A 111 -2.70 13.16 0.04
N GLU A 112 -3.33 13.88 -0.89
CA GLU A 112 -2.64 14.85 -1.74
C GLU A 112 -2.12 16.05 -0.93
N ALA A 113 -2.93 16.58 -0.02
CA ALA A 113 -2.56 17.76 0.75
C ALA A 113 -1.49 17.51 1.83
N ASN A 114 -1.47 16.33 2.45
CA ASN A 114 -0.65 16.11 3.66
C ASN A 114 0.23 14.85 3.63
N ALA A 115 -0.01 13.90 2.72
CA ALA A 115 0.77 12.67 2.65
C ALA A 115 1.76 12.62 1.48
N GLY A 116 1.75 13.60 0.57
CA GLY A 116 2.68 13.62 -0.57
C GLY A 116 2.33 12.61 -1.66
N LEU A 117 1.06 12.14 -1.69
CA LEU A 117 0.55 11.31 -2.77
C LEU A 117 0.04 12.19 -3.91
N LYS A 118 0.04 11.65 -5.13
CA LYS A 118 -0.59 12.27 -6.29
C LYS A 118 -1.39 11.25 -7.07
N PHE A 119 -2.62 11.61 -7.42
CA PHE A 119 -3.49 10.80 -8.26
C PHE A 119 -3.72 11.52 -9.58
N GLY A 120 -3.68 10.81 -10.71
CA GLY A 120 -3.85 11.45 -12.00
C GLY A 120 -4.23 10.50 -13.12
N ARG A 121 -4.66 11.06 -14.23
CA ARG A 121 -4.76 10.38 -15.53
C ARG A 121 -3.51 10.69 -16.35
N GLU A 122 -3.10 9.70 -17.14
CA GLU A 122 -2.11 9.88 -18.23
C GLU A 122 -2.84 10.33 -19.50
#